data_AF-A0A6A6NXS9-F1
#
_entry.id   AF-A0A6A6NXS9-F1
#
_cell.length_a   1.000
_cell.length_b   1.000
_cell.length_c   1.000
_cell.angle_alpha   90.00
_cell.angle_beta   90.00
_cell.angle_gamma   90.00
#
_symmetry.space_group_name_H-M   'P 1'
#
loop_
_entity.id
_entity.type
_entity.pdbx_description
1 polymer ?
#
loop_
_entity_poly.entity_id
_entity_poly.type
_entity_poly.pdbx_seq_one_letter_code
_entity_poly.pdbx_strand_id
1 'polypeptide(L)'
;MHAWNEITKVARRILFDEHYGSRHIHLQVLATHPAYQRLGAATALCEWGIGQALRHGVVVTLFASPMGKLLYQKLGFENVTTVPVKVQGEDASVELSAMNLVVEPAAVHRRAGSESFARATSCRFLHIVPPVSIGLR
;
A
#
# COMPACT_ATOMS: atom_id res chain seq x y z
N MET A 1 -6.46 -9.94 -20.75
CA MET A 1 -6.43 -8.85 -19.75
C MET A 1 -7.80 -8.15 -19.53
N HIS A 2 -8.84 -8.40 -20.33
CA HIS A 2 -10.14 -7.72 -20.19
C HIS A 2 -10.99 -8.20 -18.99
N ALA A 3 -10.91 -9.49 -18.63
CA ALA A 3 -11.70 -10.06 -17.53
C ALA A 3 -11.34 -9.52 -16.13
N TRP A 4 -10.09 -9.08 -15.93
CA TRP A 4 -9.65 -8.53 -14.64
C TRP A 4 -10.30 -7.17 -14.37
N ASN A 5 -10.58 -6.37 -15.39
CA ASN A 5 -10.88 -4.96 -15.22
C ASN A 5 -12.32 -4.67 -14.80
N GLU A 6 -13.33 -5.40 -15.30
CA GLU A 6 -14.73 -5.01 -15.06
C GLU A 6 -15.23 -5.37 -13.65
N ILE A 7 -14.89 -6.57 -13.15
CA ILE A 7 -15.30 -6.97 -11.79
C ILE A 7 -14.60 -6.11 -10.74
N THR A 8 -13.29 -5.88 -10.88
CA THR A 8 -12.55 -5.07 -9.91
C THR A 8 -12.94 -3.59 -9.99
N LYS A 9 -13.39 -3.07 -11.15
CA LYS A 9 -13.90 -1.70 -11.25
C LYS A 9 -15.15 -1.49 -10.40
N VAL A 10 -16.14 -2.38 -10.53
CA VAL A 10 -17.39 -2.29 -9.75
C VAL A 10 -17.09 -2.46 -8.26
N ALA A 11 -16.31 -3.48 -7.90
CA ALA A 11 -15.93 -3.71 -6.51
C ALA A 11 -15.12 -2.53 -5.93
N ARG A 12 -14.17 -1.97 -6.68
CA ARG A 12 -13.40 -0.79 -6.29
C ARG A 12 -14.33 0.37 -5.97
N ARG A 13 -15.29 0.64 -6.87
CA ARG A 13 -16.22 1.75 -6.71
C ARG A 13 -16.99 1.63 -5.40
N ILE A 14 -17.63 0.48 -5.16
CA ILE A 14 -18.49 0.27 -4.00
C ILE A 14 -17.67 0.24 -2.70
N LEU A 15 -16.55 -0.49 -2.69
CA LEU A 15 -15.79 -0.73 -1.47
C LEU A 15 -14.84 0.41 -1.09
N PHE A 16 -14.39 1.20 -2.08
CA PHE A 16 -13.38 2.23 -1.87
C PHE A 16 -13.84 3.60 -2.35
N ASP A 17 -14.18 3.77 -3.62
CA ASP A 17 -14.41 5.11 -4.18
C ASP A 17 -15.65 5.78 -3.55
N GLU A 18 -16.73 5.04 -3.29
CA GLU A 18 -17.94 5.55 -2.62
C GLU A 18 -17.73 5.77 -1.11
N HIS A 19 -16.82 5.01 -0.49
CA HIS A 19 -16.55 5.10 0.94
C HIS A 19 -15.52 6.19 1.30
N TYR A 20 -14.47 6.33 0.50
CA TYR A 20 -13.37 7.27 0.72
C TYR A 20 -13.41 8.49 -0.22
N GLY A 21 -14.24 8.48 -1.27
CA GLY A 21 -14.24 9.54 -2.29
C GLY A 21 -12.85 9.66 -2.95
N SER A 22 -12.39 10.91 -3.13
CA SER A 22 -11.04 11.19 -3.63
C SER A 22 -9.93 11.09 -2.57
N ARG A 23 -10.27 10.72 -1.32
CA ARG A 23 -9.33 10.71 -0.18
C ARG A 23 -8.65 9.35 0.03
N HIS A 24 -8.26 8.70 -1.06
CA HIS A 24 -7.48 7.47 -1.03
C HIS A 24 -6.54 7.34 -2.24
N ILE A 25 -5.47 6.57 -2.06
CA ILE A 25 -4.59 6.12 -3.14
C ILE A 25 -4.85 4.65 -3.38
N HIS A 26 -5.24 4.29 -4.59
CA HIS A 26 -5.52 2.90 -4.96
C HIS A 26 -4.32 2.27 -5.68
N LEU A 27 -3.80 1.16 -5.16
CA LEU A 27 -2.83 0.33 -5.87
C LEU A 27 -3.56 -0.54 -6.89
N GLN A 28 -3.49 -0.16 -8.17
CA GLN A 28 -4.18 -0.85 -9.25
C GLN A 28 -3.49 -2.16 -9.68
N VAL A 29 -2.17 -2.13 -9.88
CA VAL A 29 -1.38 -3.30 -10.30
C VAL A 29 0.00 -3.24 -9.64
N LEU A 30 0.44 -4.37 -9.11
CA LEU A 30 1.81 -4.61 -8.68
C LEU A 30 2.23 -5.99 -9.15
N ALA A 31 3.28 -6.04 -9.95
CA ALA A 31 3.82 -7.29 -10.46
C ALA A 31 5.35 -7.25 -10.38
N THR A 32 5.95 -8.40 -10.13
CA THR A 32 7.39 -8.59 -10.17
C THR A 32 7.68 -9.77 -11.07
N HIS A 33 8.62 -9.60 -12.00
CA HIS A 33 9.05 -10.67 -12.89
C HIS A 33 9.49 -11.90 -12.08
N PRO A 34 9.08 -13.14 -12.44
CA PRO A 34 9.32 -14.34 -11.63
C PRO A 34 10.77 -14.55 -11.18
N ALA A 35 11.74 -14.29 -12.08
CA ALA A 35 13.17 -14.41 -11.78
C ALA A 35 13.71 -13.39 -10.75
N TYR A 36 12.94 -12.35 -10.42
CA TYR A 36 13.32 -11.27 -9.50
C TYR A 36 12.39 -11.16 -8.29
N GLN A 37 11.58 -12.19 -8.03
CA GLN A 37 10.70 -12.24 -6.86
C GLN A 37 11.50 -12.49 -5.57
N ARG A 38 10.91 -12.15 -4.42
CA ARG A 38 11.49 -12.32 -3.07
C ARG A 38 12.78 -11.52 -2.82
N LEU A 39 13.01 -10.47 -3.61
CA LEU A 39 14.12 -9.52 -3.45
C LEU A 39 13.68 -8.16 -2.87
N GLY A 40 12.45 -8.05 -2.38
CA GLY A 40 11.94 -6.82 -1.74
C GLY A 40 11.40 -5.74 -2.70
N ALA A 41 11.40 -5.96 -4.03
CA ALA A 41 10.91 -4.99 -5.00
C ALA A 41 9.45 -4.54 -4.73
N ALA A 42 8.56 -5.50 -4.45
CA ALA A 42 7.16 -5.23 -4.14
C ALA A 42 7.01 -4.41 -2.84
N THR A 43 7.78 -4.78 -1.80
CA THR A 43 7.82 -4.05 -0.52
C THR A 43 8.23 -2.60 -0.72
N ALA A 44 9.34 -2.36 -1.43
CA ALA A 44 9.86 -1.01 -1.67
C ALA A 44 8.85 -0.12 -2.42
N LEU A 45 8.16 -0.68 -3.43
CA LEU A 45 7.13 0.04 -4.17
C LEU A 45 5.91 0.37 -3.29
N CYS A 46 5.47 -0.57 -2.44
CA CYS A 46 4.39 -0.33 -1.51
C CYS A 46 4.77 0.72 -0.46
N GLU A 47 5.96 0.64 0.13
CA GLU A 47 6.46 1.64 1.09
C GLU A 47 6.50 3.04 0.50
N TRP A 48 6.93 3.18 -0.77
CA TRP A 48 6.89 4.46 -1.47
C TRP A 48 5.45 5.00 -1.59
N GLY A 49 4.49 4.14 -1.95
CA GLY A 49 3.06 4.47 -2.08
C GLY A 49 2.42 4.85 -0.73
N ILE A 50 2.70 4.08 0.32
CA ILE A 50 2.31 4.38 1.71
C ILE A 50 2.90 5.72 2.14
N GLY A 51 4.16 5.99 1.77
CA GLY A 51 4.81 7.27 1.98
C GLY A 51 4.08 8.44 1.27
N GLN A 52 3.50 8.23 0.09
CA GLN A 52 2.65 9.26 -0.54
C GLN A 52 1.39 9.50 0.30
N ALA A 53 0.73 8.42 0.69
CA ALA A 53 -0.51 8.46 1.47
C ALA A 53 -0.34 9.17 2.81
N LEU A 54 0.78 8.89 3.52
CA LEU A 54 1.17 9.58 4.74
C LEU A 54 1.31 11.09 4.55
N ARG A 55 1.93 11.54 3.45
CA ARG A 55 2.12 12.97 3.17
C ARG A 55 0.82 13.69 2.86
N HIS A 56 -0.14 13.01 2.24
CA HIS A 56 -1.45 13.57 1.90
C HIS A 56 -2.53 13.32 2.97
N GLY A 57 -2.22 12.51 3.98
CA GLY A 57 -3.18 12.08 5.01
C GLY A 57 -4.40 11.40 4.39
N VAL A 58 -4.17 10.44 3.48
CA VAL A 58 -5.20 9.69 2.75
C VAL A 58 -5.01 8.19 2.94
N VAL A 59 -6.08 7.41 2.80
CA VAL A 59 -6.06 5.95 2.97
C VAL A 59 -5.37 5.27 1.76
N VAL A 60 -4.71 4.14 1.95
CA VAL A 60 -4.28 3.29 0.82
C VAL A 60 -5.25 2.13 0.66
N THR A 61 -5.70 1.84 -0.57
CA THR A 61 -6.58 0.70 -0.84
C THR A 61 -6.06 -0.19 -1.95
N LEU A 62 -6.36 -1.48 -1.91
CA LEU A 62 -5.96 -2.44 -2.93
C LEU A 62 -6.85 -3.69 -2.95
N PHE A 63 -6.75 -4.45 -4.05
CA PHE A 63 -7.20 -5.84 -4.10
C PHE A 63 -6.00 -6.77 -4.11
N ALA A 64 -5.91 -7.63 -3.10
CA ALA A 64 -4.83 -8.60 -2.95
C ALA A 64 -5.23 -9.95 -3.53
N SER A 65 -4.36 -10.52 -4.38
CA SER A 65 -4.45 -11.94 -4.73
C SER A 65 -4.11 -12.82 -3.52
N PRO A 66 -4.47 -14.11 -3.52
CA PRO A 66 -4.09 -15.04 -2.45
C PRO A 66 -2.57 -15.05 -2.20
N MET A 67 -1.77 -14.95 -3.27
CA MET A 67 -0.31 -14.89 -3.18
C MET A 67 0.21 -13.57 -2.58
N GLY A 68 -0.43 -12.44 -2.92
CA GLY A 68 -0.01 -11.10 -2.47
C GLY A 68 -0.50 -10.74 -1.07
N LYS A 69 -1.56 -11.38 -0.58
CA LYS A 69 -2.22 -11.03 0.69
C LYS A 69 -1.25 -10.93 1.88
N LEU A 70 -0.37 -11.92 2.03
CA LEU A 70 0.57 -11.96 3.15
C LEU A 70 1.58 -10.80 3.12
N LEU A 71 1.98 -10.33 1.93
CA LEU A 71 2.84 -9.15 1.79
C LEU A 71 2.13 -7.91 2.34
N TYR A 72 0.89 -7.67 1.92
CA TYR A 72 0.14 -6.49 2.33
C TYR A 72 -0.18 -6.53 3.83
N GLN A 73 -0.52 -7.69 4.39
CA GLN A 73 -0.70 -7.84 5.84
C GLN A 73 0.57 -7.49 6.63
N LYS A 74 1.75 -7.92 6.15
CA LYS A 74 3.04 -7.56 6.77
C LYS A 74 3.34 -6.06 6.71
N LEU A 75 2.77 -5.36 5.73
CA LEU A 75 2.85 -3.92 5.59
C LEU A 75 1.77 -3.15 6.37
N GLY A 76 0.94 -3.86 7.15
CA GLY A 76 -0.09 -3.26 8.01
C GLY A 76 -1.45 -3.09 7.35
N PHE A 77 -1.66 -3.59 6.12
CA PHE A 77 -2.97 -3.55 5.51
C PHE A 77 -3.93 -4.51 6.23
N GLU A 78 -5.14 -4.02 6.49
CA GLU A 78 -6.24 -4.77 7.06
C GLU A 78 -7.16 -5.32 5.98
N ASN A 79 -7.76 -6.48 6.22
CA ASN A 79 -8.71 -7.09 5.31
C ASN A 79 -10.11 -6.54 5.56
N VAL A 80 -10.70 -5.88 4.58
CA VAL A 80 -12.07 -5.35 4.65
C VAL A 80 -13.08 -6.43 4.30
N THR A 81 -12.90 -7.08 3.14
CA THR A 81 -13.78 -8.15 2.65
C THR A 81 -13.09 -8.97 1.58
N THR A 82 -13.72 -10.07 1.16
CA THR A 82 -13.25 -10.93 0.07
C THR A 82 -14.22 -10.87 -1.09
N VAL A 83 -13.71 -10.65 -2.30
CA VAL A 83 -14.48 -10.54 -3.54
C VAL A 83 -14.15 -11.76 -4.42
N PRO A 84 -15.12 -12.63 -4.72
CA PRO A 84 -14.91 -13.71 -5.67
C PRO A 84 -14.86 -13.15 -7.09
N VAL A 85 -13.79 -13.46 -7.83
CA VAL A 85 -13.63 -13.10 -9.23
C VAL A 85 -13.71 -14.38 -10.05
N LYS A 86 -14.75 -14.50 -10.88
CA LYS A 86 -14.91 -15.62 -11.81
C LYS A 86 -14.64 -15.13 -13.24
N VAL A 87 -13.79 -15.85 -13.96
CA VAL A 87 -13.54 -15.58 -15.38
C VAL A 87 -14.64 -16.28 -16.18
N GLN A 88 -15.25 -15.58 -17.13
CA GLN A 88 -16.29 -16.15 -17.97
C GLN A 88 -15.71 -17.30 -18.80
N GLY A 89 -16.31 -18.50 -18.67
CA GLY A 89 -15.86 -19.71 -19.36
C GLY A 89 -14.89 -20.58 -18.57
N GLU A 90 -14.51 -20.19 -17.35
CA GLU A 90 -13.76 -21.02 -16.42
C GLU A 90 -14.63 -21.40 -15.21
N ASP A 91 -14.51 -22.65 -14.76
CA ASP A 91 -15.17 -23.10 -13.52
C ASP A 91 -14.45 -22.62 -12.26
N ALA A 92 -13.19 -22.20 -12.40
CA ALA A 92 -12.39 -21.67 -11.32
C ALA A 92 -12.76 -20.20 -11.01
N SER A 93 -12.86 -19.89 -9.72
CA SER A 93 -12.88 -18.53 -9.21
C SER A 93 -11.62 -18.26 -8.39
N VAL A 94 -11.18 -17.01 -8.38
CA VAL A 94 -10.11 -16.53 -7.50
C VAL A 94 -10.69 -15.50 -6.53
N GLU A 95 -10.41 -15.69 -5.26
CA GLU A 95 -10.80 -14.74 -4.22
C GLU A 95 -9.77 -13.61 -4.11
N LEU A 96 -10.21 -12.38 -4.34
CA LEU A 96 -9.42 -11.19 -4.08
C LEU A 96 -9.80 -10.59 -2.72
N SER A 97 -8.82 -10.35 -1.86
CA SER A 97 -9.05 -9.62 -0.60
C SER A 97 -9.04 -8.12 -0.85
N ALA A 98 -10.15 -7.44 -0.58
CA ALA A 98 -10.21 -5.99 -0.54
C ALA A 98 -9.55 -5.52 0.76
N MET A 99 -8.48 -4.74 0.66
CA MET A 99 -7.68 -4.34 1.81
C MET A 99 -7.47 -2.83 1.84
N ASN A 100 -7.31 -2.28 3.04
CA ASN A 100 -7.00 -0.88 3.26
C ASN A 100 -5.87 -0.72 4.29
N LEU A 101 -5.22 0.44 4.25
CA LEU A 101 -4.29 0.89 5.27
C LEU A 101 -4.62 2.33 5.60
N VAL A 102 -5.09 2.55 6.83
CA VAL A 102 -5.27 3.90 7.38
C VAL A 102 -3.92 4.38 7.89
N VAL A 103 -3.49 5.53 7.40
CA VAL A 103 -2.24 6.17 7.83
C VAL A 103 -2.56 7.49 8.52
N GLU A 104 -1.98 7.70 9.69
CA GLU A 104 -2.04 9.00 10.34
C GLU A 104 -1.04 9.94 9.69
N PRO A 105 -1.47 11.14 9.24
CA PRO A 105 -0.53 12.09 8.68
C PRO A 105 0.53 12.43 9.72
N ALA A 106 1.81 12.39 9.31
CA ALA A 106 2.89 12.89 10.14
C ALA A 106 2.53 14.31 10.55
N ALA A 107 2.44 14.57 11.86
CA ALA A 107 2.02 15.85 12.40
C ALA A 107 2.72 16.96 11.63
N VAL A 108 1.95 17.73 10.84
CA VAL A 108 2.48 18.85 10.09
C VAL A 108 3.01 19.81 11.13
N HIS A 109 4.33 19.81 11.30
CA HIS A 109 5.02 20.81 12.09
C HIS A 109 4.82 22.11 11.33
N ARG A 110 3.71 22.82 11.62
CA ARG A 110 3.53 24.21 11.23
C ARG A 110 4.77 24.92 11.77
N ARG A 111 5.68 25.33 10.88
CA ARG A 111 6.70 26.30 11.25
C ARG A 111 5.96 27.61 11.53
N ALA A 112 5.44 27.74 12.75
CA ALA A 112 5.25 29.04 13.34
C ALA A 112 6.65 29.63 13.55
N GLY A 113 6.83 30.87 13.09
CA GLY A 113 8.08 31.58 13.25
C GLY A 113 8.50 31.68 14.72
N SER A 114 9.83 31.72 14.90
CA SER A 114 10.56 32.20 16.08
C SER A 114 9.92 31.98 17.44
N GLU A 115 10.44 30.99 18.19
CA GLU A 115 11.08 31.25 19.50
C GLU A 115 11.64 29.95 20.08
N SER A 116 12.88 30.06 20.55
CA SER A 116 13.65 29.01 21.22
C SER A 116 12.91 28.47 22.43
N PHE A 117 12.63 27.16 22.52
CA PHE A 117 12.48 26.51 23.81
C PHE A 117 12.89 25.04 23.77
N ALA A 118 13.48 24.64 24.89
CA ALA A 118 14.26 23.45 25.09
C ALA A 118 13.42 22.17 25.20
N ARG A 119 14.13 21.05 24.97
CA ARG A 119 13.86 19.69 25.48
C ARG A 119 12.49 19.10 25.13
N ALA A 120 12.48 18.35 24.03
CA ALA A 120 11.61 17.20 23.87
C ALA A 120 12.48 15.96 23.66
N THR A 121 12.33 15.02 24.60
CA THR A 121 13.01 13.73 24.69
C THR A 121 12.93 12.99 23.35
N SER A 122 14.10 12.79 22.73
CA SER A 122 14.26 12.04 21.49
C SER A 122 13.74 10.62 21.68
N CYS A 123 12.63 10.34 21.02
CA CYS A 123 12.14 8.99 20.77
C CYS A 123 13.17 8.28 19.89
N ARG A 124 13.68 7.16 20.39
CA ARG A 124 14.70 6.32 19.77
C ARG A 124 14.13 5.66 18.52
N PHE A 125 14.44 6.20 17.34
CA PHE A 125 14.42 5.48 16.07
C PHE A 125 15.80 5.56 15.45
N LEU A 126 16.67 4.63 15.85
CA LEU A 126 17.90 4.34 15.12
C LEU A 126 17.71 2.99 14.42
N HIS A 127 17.22 3.04 13.19
CA HIS A 127 17.55 2.02 12.20
C HIS A 127 18.14 2.76 11.00
N ILE A 128 19.42 3.08 11.14
CA ILE A 128 20.29 3.47 10.02
C ILE A 128 20.47 2.21 9.18
N VAL A 129 19.86 2.18 8.00
CA VAL A 129 20.21 1.21 6.95
C VAL A 129 21.57 1.64 6.39
N PRO A 130 22.63 0.82 6.45
CA PRO A 130 23.91 1.19 5.86
C PRO A 130 23.79 1.23 4.32
N PRO A 131 24.52 2.13 3.64
CA PRO A 131 24.56 2.17 2.19
C PRO A 131 25.27 0.92 1.66
N VAL A 132 24.58 0.12 0.85
CA VAL A 132 25.20 -0.95 0.06
C VAL A 132 26.05 -0.28 -1.02
N SER A 133 27.36 -0.28 -0.82
CA SER A 133 28.34 0.05 -1.85
C SER A 133 28.37 -1.08 -2.89
N ILE A 134 27.78 -0.83 -4.06
CA ILE A 134 28.03 -1.63 -5.27
C ILE A 134 29.46 -1.30 -5.71
N GLY A 135 30.40 -2.16 -5.32
CA GLY A 135 31.76 -2.19 -5.86
C GLY A 135 31.79 -3.08 -7.10
N LEU A 136 32.14 -2.49 -8.24
CA LEU A 136 32.54 -3.23 -9.44
C LEU A 136 33.72 -4.16 -9.14
N ARG A 137 33.62 -5.39 -9.63
CA ARG A 137 34.73 -6.18 -10.16
C ARG A 137 34.26 -6.90 -11.41
#